data_AF-D2RG34-F1
#
_entry.id   AF-D2RG34-F1
#
_cell.length_a   1.000
_cell.length_b   1.000
_cell.length_c   1.000
_cell.angle_alpha   90.00
_cell.angle_beta   90.00
_cell.angle_gamma   90.00
#
_symmetry.space_group_name_H-M   'P 1'
#
loop_
_entity.id
_entity.type
_entity.pdbx_description
1 polymer ?
#
loop_
_entity_poly.entity_id
_entity_poly.type
_entity_poly.pdbx_seq_one_letter_code
_entity_poly.pdbx_strand_id
1 'polypeptide(L)' 'MKLKDEIIKALEDFFRSAKDYRRVQWELDNIIYPYIGNYIANGYLTKEEGKEIFEFCEKKLKELKNQGVQPSSS' A
#
# COMPACT_ATOMS: atom_id res chain seq x y z
N MET A 1 19.63 -1.20 5.73
CA MET A 1 18.16 -1.29 5.77
C MET A 1 17.73 -2.04 4.52
N LYS A 2 16.78 -2.99 4.57
CA LYS A 2 16.36 -3.69 3.35
C LYS A 2 15.44 -2.77 2.54
N LEU A 3 15.50 -2.87 1.21
CA LEU A 3 14.68 -2.07 0.30
C LEU A 3 13.18 -2.16 0.60
N LYS A 4 12.70 -3.37 0.96
CA LYS A 4 11.33 -3.59 1.42
C LYS A 4 10.95 -2.65 2.57
N ASP A 5 11.82 -2.51 3.58
CA ASP A 5 11.53 -1.71 4.77
C ASP A 5 11.44 -0.22 4.44
N GLU A 6 12.24 0.26 3.48
CA GLU A 6 12.16 1.63 2.97
C GLU A 6 10.86 1.88 2.20
N ILE A 7 10.43 0.91 1.38
CA ILE A 7 9.16 0.97 0.68
C ILE A 7 7.99 0.99 1.66
N ILE A 8 7.98 0.10 2.66
CA ILE A 8 6.93 0.07 3.70
C ILE A 8 6.86 1.40 4.42
N LYS A 9 8.00 1.98 4.82
CA LYS A 9 8.04 3.29 5.48
C LYS A 9 7.47 4.40 4.59
N ALA A 10 7.82 4.43 3.30
CA ALA A 10 7.26 5.40 2.36
C ALA A 10 5.74 5.23 2.19
N LEU A 11 5.26 3.99 2.16
CA LEU A 11 3.83 3.68 2.10
C LEU A 11 3.10 4.09 3.39
N GLU A 12 3.71 3.91 4.56
CA GLU A 12 3.15 4.40 5.83
C GLU A 12 2.90 5.91 5.79
N ASP A 13 3.87 6.70 5.32
CA ASP A 13 3.74 8.14 5.19
C ASP A 13 2.68 8.52 4.14
N PHE A 14 2.65 7.81 3.00
CA PHE A 14 1.62 7.94 1.98
C PHE A 14 0.22 7.74 2.57
N PHE A 15 -0.04 6.62 3.24
CA PHE A 15 -1.34 6.32 3.85
C PHE A 15 -1.68 7.23 5.04
N ARG A 16 -0.70 7.75 5.77
CA ARG A 16 -0.95 8.71 6.86
C ARG A 16 -1.52 10.04 6.35
N SER A 17 -1.08 10.46 5.16
CA SER A 17 -1.57 11.69 4.52
C SER A 17 -2.86 11.49 3.71
N ALA A 18 -3.23 10.24 3.44
CA ALA A 18 -4.38 9.88 2.65
C ALA A 18 -5.72 10.19 3.34
N LYS A 19 -6.65 10.76 2.59
CA LYS A 19 -8.04 11.02 3.04
C LYS A 19 -9.11 10.45 2.10
N ASP A 20 -8.77 10.22 0.84
CA ASP A 20 -9.69 9.76 -0.19
C ASP A 20 -9.34 8.33 -0.60
N TYR A 21 -10.23 7.40 -0.24
CA TYR A 21 -10.11 6.00 -0.58
C TYR A 21 -9.97 5.75 -2.10
N ARG A 22 -10.79 6.41 -2.93
CA ARG A 22 -10.79 6.15 -4.38
C ARG A 22 -9.51 6.63 -5.03
N ARG A 23 -9.03 7.80 -4.60
CA ARG A 23 -7.74 8.32 -5.08
C ARG A 23 -6.60 7.39 -4.72
N VAL A 24 -6.53 6.96 -3.46
CA VAL A 24 -5.47 6.05 -2.99
C VAL A 24 -5.52 4.71 -3.70
N GLN A 25 -6.72 4.15 -3.87
CA GLN A 25 -6.91 2.91 -4.64
C GLN A 25 -6.37 3.08 -6.06
N TRP A 26 -6.72 4.18 -6.74
CA TRP A 26 -6.24 4.45 -8.09
C TRP A 26 -4.71 4.57 -8.15
N GLU A 27 -4.09 5.27 -7.20
CA GLU A 27 -2.62 5.42 -7.14
C GLU A 27 -1.92 4.07 -6.87
N LEU A 28 -2.52 3.21 -6.05
CA LEU A 28 -2.00 1.86 -5.82
C LEU A 28 -2.02 1.03 -7.12
N ASP A 29 -3.18 0.97 -7.78
CA ASP A 29 -3.40 0.14 -8.96
C ASP A 29 -2.59 0.60 -10.18
N ASN A 30 -2.42 1.92 -10.35
CA ASN A 30 -1.85 2.49 -11.58
C ASN A 30 -0.39 2.93 -11.44
N ILE A 31 0.10 3.12 -10.21
CA ILE A 31 1.45 3.63 -9.97
C ILE A 31 2.22 2.63 -9.13
N ILE A 32 1.81 2.44 -7.88
CA ILE A 32 2.62 1.73 -6.88
C ILE A 32 2.78 0.26 -7.25
N TYR A 33 1.71 -0.48 -7.52
CA TYR A 33 1.77 -1.91 -7.83
C TYR A 33 2.57 -2.21 -9.11
N PRO A 34 2.42 -1.43 -10.21
CA PRO A 34 3.33 -1.54 -11.35
C PRO A 34 4.81 -1.36 -11.00
N TYR A 35 5.16 -0.39 -10.15
CA TYR A 35 6.55 -0.21 -9.71
C TYR A 35 7.05 -1.39 -8.88
N ILE A 36 6.25 -1.91 -7.94
CA ILE A 36 6.61 -3.10 -7.17
C ILE A 36 6.82 -4.31 -8.12
N GLY A 37 5.93 -4.49 -9.10
CA GLY A 37 6.08 -5.52 -10.12
C GLY A 37 7.39 -5.39 -10.91
N ASN A 38 7.77 -4.17 -11.29
CA ASN A 38 9.05 -3.91 -11.94
C ASN A 38 10.25 -4.24 -11.03
N TYR A 39 10.18 -3.91 -9.75
CA TYR A 39 11.26 -4.20 -8.80
C TYR A 39 11.44 -5.71 -8.59
N ILE A 40 10.34 -6.47 -8.57
CA ILE A 40 10.39 -7.94 -8.54
C ILE A 40 11.00 -8.48 -9.84
N ALA A 41 10.57 -7.98 -11.00
CA ALA A 41 11.06 -8.45 -12.31
C ALA A 41 12.57 -8.21 -12.50
N ASN A 42 13.11 -7.14 -11.91
CA ASN A 42 14.54 -6.82 -11.96
C ASN A 42 15.36 -7.44 -10.82
N GLY A 43 14.73 -8.20 -9.91
CA GLY A 43 15.41 -8.86 -8.80
C GLY A 43 15.79 -7.96 -7.63
N TYR A 44 15.27 -6.72 -7.57
CA TYR A 44 15.44 -5.84 -6.41
C TYR A 44 14.58 -6.25 -5.22
N LEU A 45 13.48 -6.94 -5.48
CA LEU A 45 12.61 -7.57 -4.49
C LEU A 45 12.42 -9.04 -4.84
N THR A 46 12.37 -9.88 -3.81
CA THR A 46 11.86 -11.25 -3.94
C THR A 46 10.33 -11.24 -4.11
N LYS A 47 9.78 -12.37 -4.56
CA LYS A 47 8.32 -12.53 -4.66
C LYS A 47 7.65 -12.43 -3.28
N GLU A 48 8.26 -13.02 -2.25
CA GLU A 48 7.81 -12.95 -0.86
C GLU A 48 7.80 -11.51 -0.34
N GLU A 49 8.87 -10.74 -0.57
CA GLU A 49 8.93 -9.34 -0.15
C GLU A 49 7.88 -8.49 -0.89
N GLY A 50 7.68 -8.73 -2.19
CA GLY A 50 6.60 -8.12 -2.94
C GLY A 50 5.25 -8.42 -2.33
N LYS A 51 4.97 -9.69 -2.01
CA LYS A 51 3.71 -10.12 -1.38
C LYS A 51 3.46 -9.40 -0.06
N GLU A 52 4.47 -9.27 0.81
CA GLU A 52 4.33 -8.54 2.07
C GLU A 52 3.95 -7.06 1.85
N ILE A 53 4.53 -6.42 0.83
CA ILE A 53 4.19 -5.02 0.46
C ILE A 53 2.73 -4.92 -0.03
N PHE A 54 2.28 -5.88 -0.84
CA PHE A 54 0.88 -5.94 -1.29
C PHE A 54 -0.09 -6.12 -0.11
N GLU A 55 0.18 -7.08 0.77
CA GLU A 55 -0.65 -7.33 1.96
C GLU A 55 -0.72 -6.10 2.88
N PHE A 56 0.39 -5.38 3.03
CA PHE A 56 0.43 -4.12 3.76
C PHE A 56 -0.50 -3.06 3.13
N CYS A 57 -0.41 -2.87 1.80
CA CYS A 57 -1.25 -1.91 1.09
C CYS A 57 -2.74 -2.26 1.18
N GLU A 58 -3.11 -3.53 1.01
CA GLU A 58 -4.50 -3.97 1.12
C GLU A 58 -5.06 -3.74 2.52
N LYS A 59 -4.29 -4.05 3.57
CA LYS A 59 -4.68 -3.80 4.95
C LYS A 59 -4.94 -2.31 5.18
N LYS A 60 -4.00 -1.44 4.77
CA LYS A 60 -4.12 0.01 4.94
C LYS A 60 -5.26 0.62 4.12
N LEU A 61 -5.45 0.14 2.89
CA LEU A 61 -6.56 0.57 2.04
C LEU A 61 -7.92 0.17 2.63
N LYS A 62 -8.02 -1.01 3.26
CA LYS A 62 -9.22 -1.44 3.99
C LYS A 62 -9.47 -0.60 5.24
N GLU A 63 -8.42 -0.29 6.01
CA GLU A 63 -8.50 0.64 7.15
C GLU A 63 -9.04 2.01 6.69
N LEU A 64 -8.50 2.57 5.61
CA LEU A 64 -8.95 3.84 5.04
C LEU A 64 -10.41 3.79 4.56
N LYS A 65 -10.82 2.70 3.90
CA LYS A 65 -12.22 2.49 3.49
C LYS A 65 -13.17 2.49 4.68
N ASN A 66 -12.77 1.82 5.75
CA ASN A 66 -13.57 1.68 6.97
C ASN A 66 -13.55 2.95 7.83
N GLN A 67 -12.52 3.78 7.77
CA GLN A 67 -12.53 5.10 8.41
C GLN A 67 -13.57 6.05 7.80
N GLY A 68 -13.93 5.85 6.52
CA GLY A 68 -15.09 6.50 5.88
C GLY A 68 -16.45 5.90 6.25
N VAL A 69 -16.48 4.76 6.94
CA VAL A 69 -17.69 4.12 7.48
C VAL A 69 -17.61 4.28 9.00
N GLN A 70 -18.09 5.41 9.52
CA GLN A 70 -18.41 5.45 10.94
C GLN A 70 -19.38 4.29 11.22
N PRO A 71 -19.08 3.36 12.15
CA PRO A 71 -20.16 2.64 12.79
C PRO A 71 -20.96 3.71 13.53
N SER A 72 -22.11 4.09 12.98
CA SER A 72 -23.17 4.71 13.77
C SER A 72 -23.37 3.82 14.98
N SER A 73 -22.96 4.32 16.14
CA SER A 73 -23.07 3.64 17.42
C SER A 73 -24.48 3.06 17.56
N SER A 74 -24.56 1.78 17.91
CA SER A 74 -25.77 1.16 18.45
C SER A 74 -25.39 0.49 19.76
#